data_AF-A0A386ZL90-F1
#
_entry.id   AF-A0A386ZL90-F1
#
_cell.length_a   1.000
_cell.length_b   1.000
_cell.length_c   1.000
_cell.angle_alpha   90.00
_cell.angle_beta   90.00
_cell.angle_gamma   90.00
#
_symmetry.space_group_name_H-M   'P 1'
#
loop_
_entity.id
_entity.type
_entity.pdbx_description
1 polymer ?
#
loop_
_entity_poly.entity_id
_entity_poly.type
_entity_poly.pdbx_seq_one_letter_code
_entity_poly.pdbx_strand_id
1 'polypeptide(L)'
;MAEPSSTWFVVLRTPGATYAELDETDKTMFDQLTTQYKAFATEPDKLWDSDYRYDKMPLVLIRVGKDRGMIWQYMYLVNVSGLTDTSGYRKIDFPGNPYLGDVRATKTLGLASFELLFPANFTSVQLGGREVLAFKYPPSMFDTDPTGADHLRSLRTDSRCSTGWGPSPM
;
A
#
# COMPACT_ATOMS: atom_id res chain seq x y z
N MET A 1 -1.15 20.17 -39.03
CA MET A 1 -2.05 19.00 -38.92
C MET A 1 -2.11 18.67 -37.44
N ALA A 2 -3.15 19.12 -36.74
CA ALA A 2 -3.29 18.93 -35.30
C ALA A 2 -3.83 17.52 -35.06
N GLU A 3 -3.11 16.72 -34.27
CA GLU A 3 -3.59 15.40 -33.86
C GLU A 3 -4.87 15.54 -33.02
N PRO A 4 -5.90 14.72 -33.26
CA PRO A 4 -7.09 14.74 -32.43
C PRO A 4 -6.73 14.27 -31.03
N SER A 5 -6.91 15.16 -30.05
CA SER A 5 -6.79 14.82 -28.63
C SER A 5 -7.78 13.72 -28.30
N SER A 6 -7.29 12.50 -28.14
CA SER A 6 -8.07 11.35 -27.68
C SER A 6 -8.54 11.61 -26.25
N THR A 7 -9.77 12.11 -26.12
CA THR A 7 -10.48 12.26 -24.86
C THR A 7 -10.59 10.87 -24.20
N TRP A 8 -9.77 10.67 -23.18
CA TRP A 8 -9.67 9.44 -22.39
C TRP A 8 -10.94 9.26 -21.55
N PHE A 9 -11.97 8.61 -22.09
CA PHE A 9 -13.02 8.06 -21.23
C PHE A 9 -12.45 6.82 -20.53
N VAL A 10 -11.68 7.00 -19.46
CA VAL A 10 -11.32 5.89 -18.57
C VAL A 10 -12.61 5.44 -17.90
N VAL A 11 -13.23 4.42 -18.49
CA VAL A 11 -14.20 3.60 -17.78
C VAL A 11 -13.40 2.94 -16.65
N LEU A 12 -13.48 3.52 -15.45
CA LEU A 12 -12.94 2.91 -14.24
C LEU A 12 -13.50 1.50 -14.17
N ARG A 13 -12.70 0.47 -14.39
CA ARG A 13 -13.11 -0.94 -14.25
C ARG A 13 -12.60 -1.45 -12.92
N THR A 14 -13.41 -2.27 -12.25
CA THR A 14 -12.88 -3.08 -11.15
C THR A 14 -11.84 -4.04 -11.71
N PRO A 15 -10.83 -4.42 -10.92
CA PRO A 15 -9.79 -5.38 -11.33
C PRO A 15 -10.35 -6.76 -11.65
N GLY A 16 -9.49 -7.65 -12.15
CA GLY A 16 -9.81 -9.07 -12.35
C GLY A 16 -10.26 -9.76 -11.06
N ALA A 17 -10.89 -10.92 -11.18
CA ALA A 17 -11.42 -11.68 -10.04
C ALA A 17 -10.37 -12.61 -9.39
N THR A 18 -9.21 -12.78 -10.00
CA THR A 18 -8.14 -13.66 -9.50
C THR A 18 -6.80 -12.92 -9.48
N TYR A 19 -5.88 -13.34 -8.60
CA TYR A 19 -4.51 -12.78 -8.55
C TYR A 19 -3.81 -12.74 -9.92
N ALA A 20 -4.01 -13.76 -10.75
CA ALA A 20 -3.40 -13.84 -12.08
C ALA A 20 -3.89 -12.74 -13.04
N GLU A 21 -5.12 -12.25 -12.85
CA GLU A 21 -5.74 -11.20 -13.66
C GLU A 21 -5.46 -9.78 -13.16
N LEU A 22 -4.79 -9.63 -12.01
CA LEU A 22 -4.43 -8.32 -11.47
C LEU A 22 -3.31 -7.67 -12.30
N ASP A 23 -3.25 -6.34 -12.25
CA ASP A 23 -2.11 -5.62 -12.82
C ASP A 23 -0.84 -5.81 -11.98
N GLU A 24 0.32 -5.52 -12.55
CA GLU A 24 1.61 -5.74 -11.88
C GLU A 24 1.78 -4.92 -10.60
N THR A 25 1.17 -3.72 -10.52
CA THR A 25 1.25 -2.95 -9.28
C THR A 25 0.44 -3.61 -8.18
N ASP A 26 -0.77 -4.06 -8.49
CA ASP A 26 -1.63 -4.73 -7.53
C ASP A 26 -1.02 -6.04 -7.06
N LYS A 27 -0.44 -6.84 -7.97
CA LYS A 27 0.32 -8.04 -7.60
C LYS A 27 1.43 -7.70 -6.62
N THR A 28 2.24 -6.69 -6.93
CA THR A 28 3.35 -6.25 -6.08
C THR A 28 2.85 -5.82 -4.69
N MET A 29 1.77 -5.04 -4.62
CA MET A 29 1.15 -4.64 -3.35
C MET A 29 0.70 -5.86 -2.54
N PHE A 30 0.01 -6.82 -3.16
CA PHE A 30 -0.45 -8.02 -2.46
C PHE A 30 0.69 -8.96 -2.06
N ASP A 31 1.77 -9.04 -2.83
CA ASP A 31 2.96 -9.81 -2.47
C ASP A 31 3.66 -9.22 -1.24
N GLN A 32 3.78 -7.89 -1.18
CA GLN A 32 4.29 -7.19 0.00
C GLN A 32 3.37 -7.36 1.20
N LEU A 33 2.04 -7.24 1.02
CA LEU A 33 1.08 -7.45 2.09
C LEU A 33 1.13 -8.88 2.62
N THR A 34 1.26 -9.86 1.73
CA THR A 34 1.42 -11.28 2.09
C THR A 34 2.66 -11.49 2.93
N THR A 35 3.78 -10.86 2.56
CA THR A 35 5.03 -10.92 3.33
C THR A 35 4.85 -10.34 4.74
N GLN A 36 4.18 -9.19 4.85
CA GLN A 36 3.87 -8.58 6.15
C GLN A 36 2.96 -9.49 6.99
N TYR A 37 1.87 -10.00 6.41
CA TYR A 37 0.91 -10.85 7.12
C TYR A 37 1.53 -12.16 7.56
N LYS A 38 2.41 -12.75 6.73
CA LYS A 38 3.19 -13.93 7.11
C LYS A 38 4.06 -13.64 8.32
N ALA A 39 4.78 -12.51 8.33
CA ALA A 39 5.64 -12.14 9.45
C ALA A 39 4.83 -12.01 10.76
N PHE A 40 3.67 -11.35 10.73
CA PHE A 40 2.77 -11.26 11.88
C PHE A 40 2.18 -12.61 12.31
N ALA A 41 1.94 -13.52 11.36
CA ALA A 41 1.42 -14.85 11.67
C ALA A 41 2.48 -15.78 12.28
N THR A 42 3.77 -15.60 11.95
CA THR A 42 4.85 -16.50 12.38
C THR A 42 5.67 -15.98 13.55
N GLU A 43 5.88 -14.66 13.64
CA GLU A 43 6.76 -14.03 14.62
C GLU A 43 6.18 -12.74 15.23
N PRO A 44 4.93 -12.75 15.76
CA PRO A 44 4.26 -11.53 16.23
C PRO A 44 5.05 -10.80 17.33
N ASP A 45 5.61 -11.54 18.28
CA ASP A 45 6.37 -11.02 19.44
C ASP A 45 7.65 -10.28 19.03
N LYS A 46 8.14 -10.47 17.80
CA LYS A 46 9.33 -9.78 17.28
C LYS A 46 8.99 -8.49 16.54
N LEU A 47 7.73 -8.32 16.14
CA LEU A 47 7.29 -7.15 15.38
C LEU A 47 6.65 -6.11 16.28
N TRP A 48 5.85 -6.55 17.24
CA TRP A 48 5.15 -5.68 18.18
C TRP A 48 4.94 -6.40 19.52
N ASP A 49 3.71 -6.77 19.84
CA ASP A 49 3.36 -7.68 20.93
C ASP A 49 2.54 -8.86 20.37
N SER A 50 2.41 -9.94 21.14
CA SER A 50 1.72 -11.17 20.75
C SER A 50 0.23 -10.97 20.43
N ASP A 51 -0.37 -9.94 21.03
CA ASP A 51 -1.81 -9.71 21.05
C ASP A 51 -2.24 -8.81 19.88
N TYR A 52 -1.32 -7.99 19.37
CA TYR A 52 -1.54 -7.14 18.21
C TYR A 52 -1.46 -7.92 16.89
N ARG A 53 -2.62 -8.13 16.26
CA ARG A 53 -2.78 -8.94 15.05
C ARG A 53 -3.10 -8.11 13.82
N TYR A 54 -2.11 -7.38 13.30
CA TYR A 54 -2.24 -6.60 12.05
C TYR A 54 -2.75 -7.45 10.88
N ASP A 55 -2.28 -8.69 10.75
CA ASP A 55 -2.72 -9.64 9.70
C ASP A 55 -4.21 -10.00 9.75
N LYS A 56 -4.90 -9.68 10.85
CA LYS A 56 -6.33 -9.90 11.06
C LYS A 56 -7.14 -8.61 11.08
N MET A 57 -6.50 -7.44 11.02
CA MET A 57 -7.20 -6.17 11.03
C MET A 57 -7.83 -5.86 9.67
N PRO A 58 -8.97 -5.14 9.65
CA PRO A 58 -9.53 -4.61 8.42
C PRO A 58 -8.60 -3.55 7.82
N LEU A 59 -8.47 -3.54 6.50
CA LEU A 59 -7.62 -2.61 5.76
C LEU A 59 -8.27 -2.23 4.43
N VAL A 60 -8.16 -0.96 4.06
CA VAL A 60 -8.55 -0.45 2.74
C VAL A 60 -7.30 -0.07 1.96
N LEU A 61 -7.11 -0.67 0.78
CA LEU A 61 -6.06 -0.29 -0.17
C LEU A 61 -6.69 0.48 -1.32
N ILE A 62 -6.13 1.62 -1.67
CA ILE A 62 -6.71 2.56 -2.65
C ILE A 62 -5.76 2.69 -3.82
N ARG A 63 -6.17 2.17 -4.97
CA ARG A 63 -5.42 2.29 -6.22
C ARG A 63 -5.52 3.72 -6.73
N VAL A 64 -4.41 4.44 -6.75
CA VAL A 64 -4.32 5.80 -7.31
C VAL A 64 -3.37 5.82 -8.49
N GLY A 65 -3.60 6.71 -9.46
CA GLY A 65 -2.71 6.82 -10.64
C GLY A 65 -1.39 7.53 -10.33
N LYS A 66 -1.34 8.35 -9.28
CA LYS A 66 -0.17 9.12 -8.87
C LYS A 66 -0.11 9.28 -7.36
N ASP A 67 1.08 9.54 -6.84
CA ASP A 67 1.27 9.81 -5.42
C ASP A 67 0.37 10.97 -4.94
N ARG A 68 -0.23 10.79 -3.76
CA ARG A 68 -1.22 11.72 -3.17
C ARG A 68 -2.39 12.07 -4.10
N GLY A 69 -2.72 11.19 -5.05
CA GLY A 69 -3.84 11.35 -5.95
C GLY A 69 -5.19 11.43 -5.22
N MET A 70 -6.04 12.39 -5.62
CA MET A 70 -7.44 12.47 -5.18
C MET A 70 -8.38 11.62 -6.05
N ILE A 71 -7.94 11.25 -7.26
CA ILE A 71 -8.69 10.39 -8.18
C ILE A 71 -8.16 8.97 -8.02
N TRP A 72 -8.96 8.11 -7.39
CA TRP A 72 -8.70 6.67 -7.32
C TRP A 72 -9.36 5.94 -8.48
N GLN A 73 -8.83 4.76 -8.80
CA GLN A 73 -9.37 3.89 -9.83
C GLN A 73 -10.40 2.92 -9.24
N TYR A 74 -10.00 2.25 -8.17
CA TYR A 74 -10.77 1.30 -7.37
C TYR A 74 -10.06 1.12 -6.02
N MET A 75 -10.67 0.32 -5.15
CA MET A 75 -10.19 0.03 -3.81
C MET A 75 -10.30 -1.46 -3.55
N TYR A 76 -9.36 -2.00 -2.78
CA TYR A 76 -9.46 -3.32 -2.17
C TYR A 76 -9.79 -3.18 -0.69
N LEU A 77 -10.70 -4.00 -0.22
CA LEU A 77 -11.07 -4.17 1.17
C LEU A 77 -10.54 -5.54 1.60
N VAL A 78 -9.68 -5.55 2.61
CA VAL A 78 -9.03 -6.74 3.16
C VAL A 78 -9.56 -6.96 4.58
N ASN A 79 -10.06 -8.17 4.87
CA ASN A 79 -10.63 -8.53 6.18
C ASN A 79 -11.82 -7.64 6.63
N VAL A 80 -12.63 -7.15 5.69
CA VAL A 80 -13.74 -6.21 5.96
C VAL A 80 -15.12 -6.88 5.89
N SER A 81 -15.25 -8.10 5.36
CA SER A 81 -16.56 -8.73 5.14
C SER A 81 -17.33 -9.05 6.44
N GLY A 82 -16.65 -9.10 7.59
CA GLY A 82 -17.29 -9.20 8.91
C GLY A 82 -17.75 -7.87 9.51
N LEU A 83 -17.42 -6.74 8.88
CA LEU A 83 -17.64 -5.38 9.40
C LEU A 83 -18.76 -4.63 8.68
N THR A 84 -18.89 -4.82 7.38
CA THR A 84 -19.94 -4.18 6.56
C THR A 84 -20.39 -5.15 5.46
N ASP A 85 -21.55 -4.90 4.88
CA ASP A 85 -22.02 -5.66 3.72
C ASP A 85 -21.09 -5.45 2.51
N THR A 86 -20.50 -6.54 2.03
CA THR A 86 -19.61 -6.58 0.86
C THR A 86 -20.18 -7.42 -0.28
N SER A 87 -21.45 -7.81 -0.23
CA SER A 87 -22.10 -8.71 -1.19
C SER A 87 -22.07 -8.20 -2.63
N GLY A 88 -22.12 -6.87 -2.82
CA GLY A 88 -22.02 -6.21 -4.13
C GLY A 88 -20.59 -6.01 -4.63
N TYR A 89 -19.56 -6.38 -3.86
CA TYR A 89 -18.17 -6.15 -4.21
C TYR A 89 -17.56 -7.37 -4.90
N ARG A 90 -16.60 -7.13 -5.78
CA ARG A 90 -15.92 -8.21 -6.52
C ARG A 90 -14.97 -8.96 -5.58
N LYS A 91 -15.23 -10.24 -5.33
CA LYS A 91 -14.26 -11.11 -4.65
C LYS A 91 -13.00 -11.28 -5.51
N ILE A 92 -11.86 -11.22 -4.85
CA ILE A 92 -10.55 -11.48 -5.45
C ILE A 92 -10.01 -12.76 -4.83
N ASP A 93 -9.75 -13.75 -5.67
CA ASP A 93 -9.20 -15.04 -5.24
C ASP A 93 -7.67 -15.03 -5.32
N PHE A 94 -7.03 -15.49 -4.24
CA PHE A 94 -5.59 -15.71 -4.14
C PHE A 94 -5.28 -17.19 -3.90
N PRO A 95 -5.34 -18.04 -4.95
CA PRO A 95 -5.09 -19.48 -4.81
C PRO A 95 -3.72 -19.76 -4.17
N GLY A 96 -3.70 -20.62 -3.15
CA GLY A 96 -2.46 -20.99 -2.45
C GLY A 96 -1.94 -19.95 -1.45
N ASN A 97 -2.58 -18.79 -1.30
CA ASN A 97 -2.23 -17.80 -0.29
C ASN A 97 -3.12 -17.95 0.96
N PRO A 98 -2.61 -18.41 2.10
CA PRO A 98 -3.41 -18.62 3.30
C PRO A 98 -3.71 -17.32 4.08
N TYR A 99 -3.12 -16.18 3.68
CA TYR A 99 -3.20 -14.91 4.42
C TYR A 99 -4.23 -13.94 3.86
N LEU A 100 -4.63 -14.10 2.59
CA LEU A 100 -5.53 -13.18 1.87
C LEU A 100 -6.90 -13.83 1.57
N GLY A 101 -7.54 -14.38 2.61
CA GLY A 101 -8.81 -15.11 2.47
C GLY A 101 -10.06 -14.22 2.27
N ASP A 102 -9.99 -12.95 2.67
CA ASP A 102 -11.08 -11.98 2.53
C ASP A 102 -10.58 -10.72 1.83
N VAL A 103 -10.63 -10.74 0.49
CA VAL A 103 -10.32 -9.57 -0.33
C VAL A 103 -11.50 -9.28 -1.28
N ARG A 104 -11.92 -8.01 -1.29
CA ARG A 104 -13.04 -7.51 -2.10
C ARG A 104 -12.64 -6.22 -2.80
N ALA A 105 -12.99 -6.06 -4.08
CA ALA A 105 -12.74 -4.85 -4.83
C ALA A 105 -14.04 -4.07 -5.11
N THR A 106 -13.98 -2.74 -4.95
CA THR A 106 -15.07 -1.81 -5.23
C THR A 106 -14.53 -0.48 -5.77
N LYS A 107 -15.39 0.33 -6.37
CA LYS A 107 -15.05 1.70 -6.81
C LYS A 107 -15.49 2.78 -5.80
N THR A 108 -16.37 2.40 -4.88
CA THR A 108 -17.01 3.31 -3.93
C THR A 108 -17.29 2.57 -2.62
N LEU A 109 -17.17 3.29 -1.52
CA LEU A 109 -17.62 2.89 -0.19
C LEU A 109 -18.92 3.63 0.18
N GLY A 110 -19.65 4.14 -0.81
CA GLY A 110 -20.78 5.04 -0.58
C GLY A 110 -20.33 6.35 0.05
N LEU A 111 -21.03 6.81 1.09
CA LEU A 111 -20.72 8.07 1.80
C LEU A 111 -19.32 8.07 2.43
N ALA A 112 -18.79 6.92 2.84
CA ALA A 112 -17.43 6.84 3.41
C ALA A 112 -16.33 7.21 2.39
N SER A 113 -16.66 7.25 1.08
CA SER A 113 -15.70 7.66 0.05
C SER A 113 -15.27 9.13 0.18
N PHE A 114 -16.05 9.99 0.85
CA PHE A 114 -15.70 11.40 1.03
C PHE A 114 -14.44 11.59 1.89
N GLU A 115 -14.21 10.73 2.88
CA GLU A 115 -13.03 10.74 3.74
C GLU A 115 -11.75 10.45 2.94
N LEU A 116 -11.88 9.74 1.81
CA LEU A 116 -10.77 9.36 0.93
C LEU A 116 -10.30 10.46 -0.03
N LEU A 117 -11.02 11.58 -0.10
CA LEU A 117 -10.60 12.74 -0.89
C LEU A 117 -9.38 13.45 -0.28
N PHE A 118 -9.05 13.17 0.98
CA PHE A 118 -7.91 13.77 1.65
C PHE A 118 -6.59 13.43 0.93
N PRO A 119 -5.71 14.40 0.63
CA PRO A 119 -4.52 14.20 -0.20
C PRO A 119 -3.34 13.56 0.56
N ALA A 120 -3.60 12.69 1.54
CA ALA A 120 -2.59 11.88 2.21
C ALA A 120 -2.64 10.42 1.75
N ASN A 121 -1.49 9.75 1.80
CA ASN A 121 -1.39 8.33 1.45
C ASN A 121 -1.89 7.42 2.56
N PHE A 122 -1.89 7.90 3.81
CA PHE A 122 -2.47 7.19 4.94
C PHE A 122 -3.60 8.04 5.50
N THR A 123 -4.75 7.41 5.70
CA THR A 123 -5.90 7.99 6.39
C THR A 123 -6.65 6.87 7.09
N SER A 124 -7.65 7.20 7.89
CA SER A 124 -8.67 6.25 8.30
C SER A 124 -9.98 6.50 7.56
N VAL A 125 -10.82 5.47 7.52
CA VAL A 125 -12.22 5.58 7.09
C VAL A 125 -13.17 4.90 8.05
N GLN A 126 -14.37 5.45 8.21
CA GLN A 126 -15.43 4.80 8.97
C GLN A 126 -16.15 3.74 8.14
N LEU A 127 -16.03 2.48 8.54
CA LEU A 127 -16.75 1.34 7.95
C LEU A 127 -17.42 0.53 9.06
N GLY A 128 -18.73 0.26 8.92
CA GLY A 128 -19.47 -0.53 9.92
C GLY A 128 -19.39 0.04 11.34
N GLY A 129 -19.24 1.35 11.51
CA GLY A 129 -19.06 2.01 12.81
C GLY A 129 -17.66 1.91 13.40
N ARG A 130 -16.68 1.35 12.69
CA ARG A 130 -15.29 1.22 13.12
C ARG A 130 -14.35 2.03 12.24
N GLU A 131 -13.29 2.55 12.86
CA GLU A 131 -12.19 3.19 12.17
C GLU A 131 -11.29 2.13 11.52
N VAL A 132 -11.13 2.22 10.20
CA VAL A 132 -10.35 1.28 9.39
C VAL A 132 -9.22 2.04 8.70
N LEU A 133 -8.00 1.52 8.77
CA LEU A 133 -6.86 2.10 8.09
C LEU A 133 -7.07 2.03 6.57
N ALA A 134 -6.78 3.14 5.91
CA ALA A 134 -6.83 3.28 4.46
C ALA A 134 -5.48 3.76 3.92
N PHE A 135 -4.99 3.08 2.88
CA PHE A 135 -3.68 3.31 2.30
C PHE A 135 -3.77 3.49 0.78
N LYS A 136 -3.29 4.64 0.28
CA LYS A 136 -3.18 4.91 -1.16
C LYS A 136 -1.83 4.45 -1.69
N TYR A 137 -1.86 3.70 -2.77
CA TYR A 137 -0.65 3.20 -3.43
C TYR A 137 -0.66 3.55 -4.94
N PRO A 138 0.27 4.39 -5.41
CA PRO A 138 0.52 4.63 -6.83
C PRO A 138 1.49 3.58 -7.41
N PRO A 139 1.54 3.40 -8.75
CA PRO A 139 2.59 2.61 -9.41
C PRO A 139 4.00 3.04 -9.00
N SER A 140 4.23 4.35 -8.92
CA SER A 140 5.53 4.94 -8.59
C SER A 140 6.06 4.61 -7.19
N MET A 141 5.22 4.04 -6.32
CA MET A 141 5.65 3.55 -5.00
C MET A 141 6.58 2.32 -5.11
N PHE A 142 6.45 1.56 -6.19
CA PHE A 142 7.21 0.33 -6.41
C PHE A 142 8.33 0.50 -7.44
N ASP A 143 8.46 1.71 -8.00
CA ASP A 143 9.60 2.07 -8.81
C ASP A 143 10.82 2.09 -7.90
N THR A 144 11.70 1.09 -8.07
CA THR A 144 13.00 1.08 -7.42
C THR A 144 13.91 2.01 -8.20
N ASP A 145 14.00 3.27 -7.78
CA ASP A 145 15.10 4.12 -8.22
C ASP A 145 16.38 3.67 -7.48
N PRO A 146 17.39 3.10 -8.16
CA PRO A 146 18.63 2.67 -7.53
C PRO A 146 19.45 3.82 -6.91
N THR A 147 19.11 5.08 -7.19
CA THR A 147 19.90 6.26 -6.77
C THR A 147 19.83 6.60 -5.28
N GLY A 148 18.90 6.01 -4.51
CA GLY A 148 18.86 6.17 -3.05
C GLY A 148 20.02 5.51 -2.30
N ALA A 149 20.67 4.50 -2.90
CA ALA A 149 21.81 3.80 -2.31
C ALA A 149 23.15 4.53 -2.53
N ASP A 150 23.25 5.38 -3.55
CA ASP A 150 24.50 6.08 -3.89
C ASP A 150 24.72 7.35 -3.05
N HIS A 151 23.65 8.00 -2.58
CA HIS A 151 23.79 9.20 -1.74
C HIS A 151 24.38 8.90 -0.35
N LEU A 152 24.15 7.68 0.18
CA LEU A 152 24.74 7.24 1.45
C LEU A 152 26.18 6.73 1.31
N ARG A 153 26.65 6.44 0.08
CA ARG A 153 28.02 6.02 -0.18
C ARG A 153 28.97 7.22 -0.35
N SER A 154 28.47 8.34 -0.89
CA SER A 154 29.20 9.61 -0.99
C SER A 154 29.62 10.18 0.37
N LEU A 155 28.73 10.13 1.37
CA LEU A 155 28.98 10.69 2.71
C LEU A 155 29.98 9.88 3.55
N ARG A 156 30.36 8.66 3.14
CA ARG A 156 31.28 7.80 3.90
C ARG A 156 32.75 8.00 3.49
N THR A 157 33.02 8.76 2.43
CA THR A 157 34.39 9.02 1.94
C THR A 157 35.03 10.28 2.51
N ASP A 158 34.26 11.18 3.14
CA ASP A 158 34.77 12.46 3.66
C ASP A 158 35.07 12.46 5.17
N SER A 159 35.02 11.29 5.82
CA SER A 159 35.51 11.15 7.20
C SER A 159 37.01 10.85 7.23
N ARG A 160 37.84 11.73 6.65
CA ARG A 160 39.22 11.89 7.14
C ARG A 160 39.14 12.68 8.45
N CYS A 161 38.94 11.96 9.55
CA CYS A 161 39.26 12.48 10.87
C CYS A 161 40.74 12.88 10.88
N SER A 162 41.03 14.18 10.86
CA SER A 162 42.36 14.68 11.18
C SER A 162 42.58 14.48 12.69
N THR A 163 43.17 13.36 13.09
CA THR A 163 43.69 13.17 14.44
C THR A 163 44.99 13.96 14.58
N GLY A 164 44.86 15.27 14.82
CA GLY A 164 45.94 16.14 15.27
C GLY A 164 45.90 16.29 16.79
N TRP A 165 46.50 15.35 17.51
CA TRP A 165 46.87 15.51 18.93
C TRP A 165 48.29 14.96 19.10
N GLY A 166 49.27 15.86 19.03
CA GLY A 166 50.65 15.59 19.47
C GLY A 166 50.85 16.19 20.86
N PRO A 167 51.59 15.55 21.78
CA PRO A 167 51.84 16.10 23.10
C PRO A 167 52.86 17.25 23.02
N SER A 168 52.63 18.30 23.80
CA SER A 168 53.58 19.41 24.00
C SER A 168 54.76 18.94 24.86
N PRO A 169 56.02 19.21 24.48
CA PRO A 169 57.17 18.98 25.34
C PRO A 169 57.40 20.17 26.29
N MET A 170 57.86 19.86 27.51
CA MET A 170 58.65 20.78 28.33
C MET A 170 60.12 20.68 27.94
#